data_AF-A0A076H2R5-F1
#
_entry.id   AF-A0A076H2R5-F1
#
_cell.length_a   1.000
_cell.length_b   1.000
_cell.length_c   1.000
_cell.angle_alpha   90.00
_cell.angle_beta   90.00
_cell.angle_gamma   90.00
#
_symmetry.space_group_name_H-M   'P 1'
#
loop_
_entity.id
_entity.type
_entity.pdbx_description
1 polymer ?
#
loop_
_entity_poly.entity_id
_entity_poly.type
_entity_poly.pdbx_seq_one_letter_code
_entity_poly.pdbx_strand_id
1 'polypeptide(L)'
;MSKKLYKNLRKNNKIIEKDLFASSSDIVFENSADENTSYFNSYDDITGAITTGSYEYDKKGRVDSYSLRITLDDSSIFHGFEIKNSKSFKKHASHLSYILNYDTTYGSLLSDAVASGDCQILTNYLDQLDGIGKGVSSTSSSINGGIMCFA
;
A
#
# COMPACT_ATOMS: atom_id res chain seq x y z
N MET A 1 -2.73 -18.27 18.75
CA MET A 1 -3.03 -16.82 18.70
C MET A 1 -4.05 -16.42 19.78
N SER A 2 -3.86 -15.30 20.48
CA SER A 2 -4.81 -14.85 21.53
C SER A 2 -6.09 -14.25 20.94
N LYS A 3 -7.23 -14.35 21.66
CA LYS A 3 -8.51 -13.73 21.26
C LYS A 3 -8.39 -12.21 21.02
N LYS A 4 -7.55 -11.54 21.81
CA LYS A 4 -7.29 -10.09 21.68
C LYS A 4 -6.53 -9.75 20.41
N LEU A 5 -5.49 -10.53 20.08
CA LEU A 5 -4.71 -10.38 18.85
C LEU A 5 -5.62 -10.61 17.63
N TYR A 6 -6.38 -11.70 17.61
CA TYR A 6 -7.31 -12.00 16.52
C TYR A 6 -8.34 -10.87 16.25
N LYS A 7 -8.88 -10.27 17.33
CA LYS A 7 -9.80 -9.15 17.21
C LYS A 7 -9.15 -7.90 16.61
N ASN A 8 -7.86 -7.67 16.88
CA ASN A 8 -7.12 -6.54 16.33
C ASN A 8 -6.74 -6.77 14.87
N LEU A 9 -6.30 -7.97 14.49
CA LEU A 9 -6.06 -8.30 13.08
C LEU A 9 -7.32 -8.15 12.23
N ARG A 10 -8.47 -8.63 12.72
CA ARG A 10 -9.77 -8.40 12.05
C ARG A 10 -10.12 -6.91 11.89
N LYS A 11 -9.68 -6.04 12.81
CA LYS A 11 -9.89 -4.58 12.67
C LYS A 11 -8.96 -3.99 11.62
N ASN A 12 -7.71 -4.43 11.58
CA ASN A 12 -6.73 -3.97 10.59
C ASN A 12 -7.15 -4.41 9.18
N ASN A 13 -7.63 -5.64 9.00
CA ASN A 13 -8.16 -6.10 7.71
C ASN A 13 -9.35 -5.25 7.24
N LYS A 14 -10.25 -4.87 8.15
CA LYS A 14 -11.36 -3.96 7.83
C LYS A 14 -10.90 -2.55 7.44
N ILE A 15 -9.77 -2.07 7.97
CA ILE A 15 -9.19 -0.81 7.54
C ILE A 15 -8.72 -0.95 6.09
N ILE A 16 -8.05 -2.05 5.73
CA ILE A 16 -7.65 -2.30 4.34
C ILE A 16 -8.89 -2.38 3.41
N GLU A 17 -9.89 -3.20 3.75
CA GLU A 17 -11.10 -3.34 2.94
C GLU A 17 -11.83 -2.01 2.70
N LYS A 18 -12.03 -1.23 3.76
CA LYS A 18 -12.91 -0.05 3.72
C LYS A 18 -12.18 1.25 3.45
N ASP A 19 -11.02 1.41 4.07
CA ASP A 19 -10.29 2.67 4.05
C ASP A 19 -9.23 2.69 2.95
N LEU A 20 -8.66 1.55 2.53
CA LEU A 20 -7.71 1.50 1.40
C LEU A 20 -8.43 1.27 0.06
N PHE A 21 -9.25 0.22 -0.02
CA PHE A 21 -9.88 -0.20 -1.28
C PHE A 21 -11.33 0.26 -1.43
N ALA A 22 -11.87 1.04 -0.49
CA ALA A 22 -13.22 1.61 -0.57
C ALA A 22 -14.35 0.59 -0.89
N SER A 23 -14.18 -0.69 -0.53
CA SER A 23 -15.13 -1.79 -0.79
C SER A 23 -15.33 -2.21 -2.25
N SER A 24 -14.46 -1.82 -3.19
CA SER A 24 -14.61 -2.14 -4.62
C SER A 24 -13.88 -3.39 -5.09
N SER A 25 -13.10 -4.05 -4.22
CA SER A 25 -12.30 -5.22 -4.60
C SER A 25 -12.51 -6.42 -3.67
N ASP A 26 -12.42 -7.61 -4.25
CA ASP A 26 -12.36 -8.85 -3.50
C ASP A 26 -10.96 -9.00 -2.89
N ILE A 27 -10.89 -9.05 -1.56
CA ILE A 27 -9.63 -9.11 -0.82
C ILE A 27 -9.50 -10.43 -0.08
N VAL A 28 -8.40 -11.13 -0.34
CA VAL A 28 -8.02 -12.36 0.37
C VAL A 28 -6.91 -12.03 1.35
N PHE A 29 -7.12 -12.33 2.64
CA PHE A 29 -6.13 -12.12 3.69
C PHE A 29 -5.50 -13.44 4.13
N GLU A 30 -4.18 -13.45 4.26
CA GLU A 30 -3.41 -14.55 4.84
C GLU A 30 -2.62 -14.03 6.05
N ASN A 31 -2.96 -14.49 7.25
CA ASN A 31 -2.31 -14.03 8.47
C ASN A 31 -1.27 -15.05 8.93
N SER A 32 0.01 -14.69 8.88
CA SER A 32 1.12 -15.48 9.41
C SER A 32 1.39 -15.08 10.86
N ALA A 33 1.01 -15.95 11.80
CA ALA A 33 1.20 -15.69 13.23
C ALA A 33 2.66 -15.87 13.67
N ASP A 34 3.45 -16.63 12.91
CA ASP A 34 4.85 -16.92 13.23
C ASP A 34 5.78 -15.79 12.80
N GLU A 35 5.42 -15.06 11.74
CA GLU A 35 6.20 -13.94 11.20
C GLU A 35 5.74 -12.58 11.74
N ASN A 36 4.64 -12.53 12.48
CA ASN A 36 3.94 -11.29 12.87
C ASN A 36 3.55 -10.42 11.66
N THR A 37 3.19 -11.07 10.56
CA THR A 37 2.88 -10.41 9.29
C THR A 37 1.54 -10.89 8.76
N SER A 38 0.77 -9.96 8.22
CA SER A 38 -0.49 -10.24 7.54
C SER A 38 -0.34 -9.83 6.09
N TYR A 39 -0.53 -10.78 5.20
CA TYR A 39 -0.54 -10.59 3.76
C TYR A 39 -1.97 -10.41 3.27
N PHE A 40 -2.13 -9.68 2.17
CA PHE A 40 -3.41 -9.56 1.50
C PHE A 40 -3.21 -9.39 -0.01
N ASN A 41 -4.13 -9.95 -0.77
CA ASN A 41 -4.22 -9.79 -2.20
C ASN A 41 -5.59 -9.24 -2.55
N SER A 42 -5.64 -8.30 -3.47
CA SER A 42 -6.86 -7.69 -4.00
C SER A 42 -6.81 -7.72 -5.52
N TYR A 43 -7.97 -7.95 -6.13
CA TYR A 43 -8.16 -7.86 -7.58
C TYR A 43 -9.30 -6.87 -7.87
N ASP A 44 -9.05 -5.94 -8.77
CA ASP A 44 -10.04 -5.00 -9.28
C ASP A 44 -10.47 -5.42 -10.69
N ASP A 45 -11.69 -5.94 -10.80
CA ASP A 45 -12.27 -6.41 -12.06
C ASP A 45 -12.45 -5.29 -13.11
N ILE A 46 -12.54 -4.02 -12.69
CA ILE A 46 -12.76 -2.88 -13.59
C ILE A 46 -11.44 -2.49 -14.26
N THR A 47 -10.38 -2.38 -13.47
CA THR A 47 -9.07 -1.91 -13.92
C THR A 47 -8.12 -3.05 -14.31
N GLY A 48 -8.42 -4.30 -13.92
CA GLY A 48 -7.52 -5.44 -14.03
C GLY A 48 -6.37 -5.39 -13.02
N ALA A 49 -6.38 -4.46 -12.07
CA ALA A 49 -5.28 -4.26 -11.14
C ALA A 49 -5.16 -5.42 -10.15
N ILE A 50 -3.94 -5.95 -9.99
CA ILE A 50 -3.60 -6.90 -8.93
C ILE A 50 -2.83 -6.14 -7.85
N THR A 51 -3.39 -6.08 -6.65
CA THR A 51 -2.71 -5.50 -5.50
C THR A 51 -2.26 -6.58 -4.53
N THR A 52 -0.97 -6.68 -4.27
CA THR A 52 -0.39 -7.55 -3.23
C THR A 52 0.20 -6.68 -2.14
N GLY A 53 -0.12 -6.93 -0.87
CA GLY A 53 0.47 -6.17 0.22
C GLY A 53 0.60 -6.95 1.51
N SER A 54 1.24 -6.31 2.47
CA SER A 54 1.47 -6.86 3.80
C SER A 54 1.51 -5.76 4.85
N TYR A 55 1.20 -6.12 6.09
CA TYR A 55 1.50 -5.30 7.26
C TYR A 55 2.11 -6.13 8.37
N GLU A 56 3.12 -5.58 9.02
CA GLU A 56 3.71 -6.16 10.23
C GLU A 56 3.00 -5.61 11.46
N TYR A 57 2.88 -6.44 12.50
CA TYR A 57 2.20 -6.06 13.72
C TYR A 57 2.88 -6.55 14.99
N ASP A 58 2.78 -5.78 16.07
CA ASP A 58 3.34 -6.19 17.35
C ASP A 58 2.52 -7.31 18.04
N LYS A 59 3.00 -7.80 19.19
CA LYS A 59 2.30 -8.81 20.01
C LYS A 59 0.88 -8.41 20.46
N LYS A 60 0.52 -7.12 20.35
CA LYS A 60 -0.81 -6.57 20.66
C LYS A 60 -1.64 -6.34 19.39
N GLY A 61 -1.13 -6.62 18.19
CA GLY A 61 -1.80 -6.40 16.91
C GLY A 61 -1.77 -4.95 16.43
N ARG A 62 -0.84 -4.15 16.93
CA ARG A 62 -0.59 -2.77 16.48
C ARG A 62 0.28 -2.83 15.24
N VAL A 63 -0.13 -2.17 14.16
CA VAL A 63 0.64 -2.13 12.91
C VAL A 63 1.86 -1.25 13.07
N ASP A 64 3.02 -1.80 12.70
CA ASP A 64 4.34 -1.15 12.78
C ASP A 64 4.90 -0.82 11.38
N SER A 65 4.51 -1.58 10.35
CA SER A 65 4.90 -1.30 8.96
C SER A 65 3.83 -1.83 8.01
N TYR A 66 3.81 -1.30 6.80
CA TYR A 66 2.95 -1.75 5.73
C TYR A 66 3.63 -1.57 4.38
N SER A 67 3.36 -2.48 3.46
CA SER A 67 3.80 -2.40 2.08
C SER A 67 2.72 -2.88 1.14
N LEU A 68 2.65 -2.27 -0.04
CA LEU A 68 1.81 -2.72 -1.13
C LEU A 68 2.58 -2.70 -2.44
N ARG A 69 2.07 -3.48 -3.37
CA ARG A 69 2.43 -3.45 -4.78
C ARG A 69 1.12 -3.51 -5.56
N ILE A 70 0.89 -2.53 -6.42
CA ILE A 70 -0.21 -2.53 -7.39
C ILE A 70 0.41 -2.85 -8.74
N THR A 71 -0.12 -3.86 -9.41
CA THR A 71 0.33 -4.29 -10.74
C THR A 71 -0.80 -4.06 -11.73
N LEU A 72 -0.49 -3.35 -12.82
CA LEU A 72 -1.38 -3.07 -13.94
C LEU A 72 -0.65 -3.53 -15.20
N ASP A 73 -1.20 -4.54 -15.88
CA ASP A 73 -0.57 -5.21 -17.02
C ASP A 73 0.88 -5.66 -16.70
N ASP A 74 1.88 -5.02 -17.32
CA ASP A 74 3.32 -5.31 -17.15
C ASP A 74 4.05 -4.28 -16.24
N SER A 75 3.31 -3.34 -15.65
CA SER A 75 3.84 -2.28 -14.80
C SER A 75 3.48 -2.53 -13.33
N SER A 76 4.39 -2.25 -12.40
CA SER A 76 4.11 -2.43 -10.99
C SER A 76 4.60 -1.28 -10.12
N ILE A 77 3.70 -0.74 -9.33
CA ILE A 77 3.98 0.36 -8.42
C ILE A 77 4.10 -0.22 -7.04
N PHE A 78 5.23 0.00 -6.38
CA PHE A 78 5.41 -0.40 -5.00
C PHE A 78 5.29 0.82 -4.09
N HIS A 79 4.72 0.61 -2.91
CA HIS A 79 4.60 1.66 -1.92
C HIS A 79 4.72 1.02 -0.54
N GLY A 80 5.81 1.33 0.14
CA GLY A 80 6.09 0.89 1.51
C GLY A 80 6.02 2.07 2.47
N PHE A 81 5.71 1.81 3.74
CA PHE A 81 5.91 2.80 4.80
C PHE A 81 6.07 2.14 6.17
N GLU A 82 7.00 2.67 6.98
CA GLU A 82 7.16 2.31 8.39
C GLU A 82 6.29 3.19 9.30
N ILE A 83 5.26 2.59 9.89
CA ILE A 83 4.38 3.29 10.82
C ILE A 83 4.91 3.17 12.24
N LYS A 84 5.45 4.26 12.77
CA LYS A 84 5.62 4.37 14.23
C LYS A 84 4.27 4.71 14.88
N ASN A 85 3.35 3.72 15.03
CA ASN A 85 2.10 3.68 15.85
C ASN A 85 0.80 3.26 15.09
N SER A 86 0.01 2.34 15.65
CA SER A 86 -1.22 1.81 15.02
C SER A 86 -2.37 2.81 14.81
N LYS A 87 -2.44 3.92 15.56
CA LYS A 87 -3.50 4.94 15.34
C LYS A 87 -3.34 5.65 13.98
N SER A 88 -2.13 5.70 13.45
CA SER A 88 -1.83 6.24 12.13
C SER A 88 -2.35 5.32 11.02
N PHE A 89 -2.43 4.00 11.23
CA PHE A 89 -2.71 3.06 10.15
C PHE A 89 -3.99 3.37 9.35
N LYS A 90 -5.12 3.61 10.02
CA LYS A 90 -6.37 4.01 9.33
C LYS A 90 -6.20 5.31 8.55
N LYS A 91 -5.56 6.32 9.15
CA LYS A 91 -5.34 7.62 8.49
C LYS A 91 -4.48 7.46 7.23
N HIS A 92 -3.42 6.65 7.31
CA HIS A 92 -2.54 6.37 6.17
C HIS A 92 -3.26 5.57 5.09
N ALA A 93 -4.02 4.53 5.45
CA ALA A 93 -4.83 3.76 4.51
C ALA A 93 -5.85 4.64 3.75
N SER A 94 -6.61 5.47 4.46
CA SER A 94 -7.56 6.42 3.85
C SER A 94 -6.87 7.43 2.92
N HIS A 95 -5.69 7.92 3.29
CA HIS A 95 -4.96 8.86 2.46
C HIS A 95 -4.46 8.19 1.18
N LEU A 96 -3.87 7.00 1.29
CA LEU A 96 -3.41 6.27 0.13
C LEU A 96 -4.58 5.92 -0.81
N SER A 97 -5.72 5.52 -0.27
CA SER A 97 -6.95 5.36 -1.06
C SER A 97 -7.31 6.64 -1.83
N TYR A 98 -7.13 7.81 -1.22
CA TYR A 98 -7.36 9.07 -1.90
C TYR A 98 -6.39 9.31 -3.06
N ILE A 99 -5.10 9.06 -2.85
CA ILE A 99 -4.08 9.15 -3.91
C ILE A 99 -4.40 8.19 -5.06
N LEU A 100 -4.76 6.95 -4.74
CA LEU A 100 -5.05 5.91 -5.74
C LEU A 100 -6.32 6.17 -6.54
N ASN A 101 -7.38 6.67 -5.90
CA ASN A 101 -8.72 6.71 -6.51
C ASN A 101 -9.18 8.12 -6.94
N TYR A 102 -8.61 9.19 -6.35
CA TYR A 102 -9.13 10.55 -6.52
C TYR A 102 -8.07 11.57 -6.96
N ASP A 103 -6.77 11.33 -6.72
CA ASP A 103 -5.71 12.20 -7.23
C ASP A 103 -5.44 11.88 -8.70
N THR A 104 -6.13 12.59 -9.59
CA THR A 104 -5.95 12.45 -11.05
C THR A 104 -4.55 12.83 -11.50
N THR A 105 -3.83 13.65 -10.72
CA THR A 105 -2.44 14.04 -10.98
C THR A 105 -1.50 12.86 -10.79
N TYR A 106 -1.77 12.04 -9.78
CA TYR A 106 -1.01 10.83 -9.53
C TYR A 106 -1.12 9.86 -10.70
N GLY A 107 -2.35 9.53 -11.10
CA GLY A 107 -2.60 8.59 -12.20
C GLY A 107 -1.90 9.02 -13.50
N SER A 108 -1.95 10.31 -13.85
CA SER A 108 -1.26 10.83 -15.04
C SER A 108 0.27 10.77 -14.91
N LEU A 109 0.84 11.19 -13.77
CA LEU A 109 2.29 11.18 -13.57
C LEU A 109 2.86 9.75 -13.51
N LEU A 110 2.10 8.83 -12.92
CA LEU A 110 2.42 7.42 -12.85
C LEU A 110 2.38 6.78 -14.24
N SER A 111 1.33 7.07 -15.01
CA SER A 111 1.19 6.64 -16.40
C SER A 111 2.33 7.21 -17.27
N ASP A 112 2.66 8.49 -17.12
CA ASP A 112 3.73 9.15 -17.87
C ASP A 112 5.11 8.62 -17.49
N ALA A 113 5.37 8.40 -16.19
CA ALA A 113 6.62 7.80 -15.73
C ALA A 113 6.77 6.35 -16.21
N VAL A 114 5.70 5.55 -16.16
CA VAL A 114 5.70 4.17 -16.68
C VAL A 114 5.93 4.18 -18.20
N ALA A 115 5.26 5.05 -18.95
CA ALA A 115 5.41 5.14 -20.40
C ALA A 115 6.80 5.62 -20.84
N SER A 116 7.42 6.53 -20.07
CA SER A 116 8.73 7.12 -20.40
C SER A 116 9.93 6.38 -19.80
N GLY A 117 9.73 5.53 -18.79
CA GLY A 117 10.84 4.96 -18.01
C GLY A 117 11.52 5.97 -17.10
N ASP A 118 10.95 7.17 -16.91
CA ASP A 118 11.58 8.27 -16.18
C ASP A 118 11.39 8.14 -14.67
N CYS A 119 12.38 7.53 -14.02
CA CYS A 119 12.41 7.43 -12.57
C CYS A 119 12.41 8.79 -11.85
N GLN A 120 12.91 9.87 -12.45
CA GLN A 120 13.00 11.16 -11.77
C GLN A 120 11.63 11.80 -11.55
N ILE A 121 10.74 11.71 -12.54
CA ILE A 121 9.35 12.20 -12.43
C ILE A 121 8.64 11.49 -11.27
N LEU A 122 8.83 10.18 -11.21
CA LEU A 122 8.19 9.32 -10.23
C LEU A 122 8.79 9.52 -8.83
N THR A 123 10.11 9.60 -8.71
CA THR A 123 10.82 9.97 -7.47
C THR A 123 10.36 11.33 -6.95
N ASN A 124 10.26 12.36 -7.80
CA ASN A 124 9.81 13.69 -7.38
C ASN A 124 8.37 13.71 -6.85
N TYR A 125 7.47 12.90 -7.43
CA TYR A 125 6.11 12.75 -6.92
C TYR A 125 6.10 11.99 -5.59
N LEU A 126 6.86 10.90 -5.51
CA LEU A 126 7.05 10.10 -4.31
C LEU A 126 7.68 10.91 -3.14
N ASP A 127 8.62 11.81 -3.41
CA ASP A 127 9.18 12.78 -2.46
C ASP A 127 8.13 13.80 -1.97
N GLN A 128 7.19 14.20 -2.83
CA GLN A 128 6.08 15.05 -2.40
C GLN A 128 5.12 14.30 -1.45
N LEU A 129 5.05 12.96 -1.55
CA LEU A 129 4.38 12.13 -0.55
C LEU A 129 5.18 12.01 0.75
N ASP A 130 6.52 11.98 0.68
CA ASP A 130 7.42 11.96 1.85
C ASP A 130 7.20 13.17 2.79
N GLY A 131 6.83 14.32 2.21
CA GLY A 131 6.45 15.53 2.97
C GLY A 131 5.14 15.44 3.79
N ILE A 132 4.32 14.39 3.62
CA ILE A 132 2.94 14.35 4.14
C ILE A 132 2.73 13.36 5.29
N GLY A 133 3.70 12.48 5.57
CA GLY A 133 3.57 11.49 6.65
C GLY A 133 4.77 11.48 7.58
N LYS A 134 4.62 11.96 8.82
CA LYS A 134 5.48 11.48 9.92
C LYS A 134 5.34 9.94 9.97
N GLY A 135 6.27 9.20 9.37
CA GLY A 135 6.22 7.74 9.26
C GLY A 135 6.06 7.17 7.84
N VAL A 136 6.48 7.87 6.78
CA VAL A 136 6.86 7.23 5.51
C VAL A 136 8.38 7.06 5.55
N SER A 137 8.88 5.87 5.22
CA SER A 137 10.32 5.53 5.31
C SER A 137 10.98 5.32 3.96
N SER A 138 10.20 4.94 2.94
CA SER A 138 10.70 4.72 1.57
C SER A 138 9.53 4.52 0.63
N THR A 139 9.55 5.11 -0.54
CA THR A 139 8.61 4.77 -1.61
C THR A 139 9.40 4.41 -2.86
N SER A 140 8.92 3.42 -3.62
CA SER A 140 9.65 2.98 -4.81
C SER A 140 8.72 2.37 -5.85
N SER A 141 8.81 2.73 -7.12
CA SER A 141 8.02 2.07 -8.16
C SER A 141 8.89 1.28 -9.12
N SER A 142 8.31 0.28 -9.78
CA SER A 142 8.97 -0.52 -10.80
C SER A 142 8.36 -0.26 -12.17
N ILE A 143 9.20 0.18 -13.11
CA ILE A 143 8.78 0.35 -14.51
C ILE A 143 9.18 -0.89 -15.31
N ASN A 144 8.23 -1.43 -16.10
CA ASN A 144 8.40 -2.58 -16.99
C ASN A 144 8.99 -3.83 -16.30
N GLY A 145 8.56 -4.10 -15.06
CA GLY A 145 8.96 -5.29 -14.29
C GLY A 145 10.44 -5.37 -13.87
N GLY A 146 11.24 -4.30 -14.05
CA GLY A 146 12.69 -4.38 -13.85
C GLY A 146 13.39 -3.13 -13.30
N ILE A 147 12.97 -1.92 -13.66
CA ILE A 147 13.64 -0.69 -13.19
C ILE A 147 12.98 -0.23 -11.90
N MET A 148 13.67 -0.39 -10.76
CA MET A 148 13.23 0.14 -9.47
C MET A 148 13.66 1.61 -9.36
N CYS A 149 12.69 2.51 -9.34
CA CYS A 149 12.86 3.92 -9.04
C CYS A 149 12.64 4.13 -7.54
N PHE A 150 13.56 4.81 -6.86
CA PHE A 150 13.49 5.08 -5.43
C PHE A 150 13.38 6.58 -5.19
N ALA A 151 12.55 6.97 -4.22
CA ALA A 151 12.62 8.26 -3.54
C ALA A 151 13.45 8.10 -2.26
#